data_AF-A0A2N2LDP5-F1
#
_entry.id   AF-A0A2N2LDP5-F1
#
_cell.length_a   1.000
_cell.length_b   1.000
_cell.length_c   1.000
_cell.angle_alpha   90.00
_cell.angle_beta   90.00
_cell.angle_gamma   90.00
#
_symmetry.space_group_name_H-M   'P 1'
#
loop_
_entity.id
_entity.type
_entity.pdbx_description
1 polymer ?
#
loop_
_entity_poly.entity_id
_entity_poly.type
_entity_poly.pdbx_seq_one_letter_code
_entity_poly.pdbx_strand_id
1 'polypeptide(L)'
;MNQEIRTKDYKLFDDNHGIVPKDRRSEKAMTRDLYWNKKPLRITQGDQILEIKLIGYEVPLGAKIDTQSMMDLVGIDEDNYIYIIEAKKSNNNDSVKYVINVQINPYESFLEKCLPFFELELRQQKGFENIAIKGIKKMLLAPVGYFRKQYRDIFIGDTSDTMLCYFANSEEYMDIASISNLDGSVELSFYEP
;
A
#
# COMPACT_ATOMS: atom_id res chain seq x y z
N MET A 1 -8.75 4.41 -26.73
CA MET A 1 -8.67 5.63 -25.91
C MET A 1 -7.22 5.83 -25.52
N ASN A 2 -6.63 7.00 -25.83
CA ASN A 2 -5.31 7.36 -25.30
C ASN A 2 -5.45 7.50 -23.78
N GLN A 3 -4.95 6.52 -23.03
CA GLN A 3 -4.93 6.61 -21.57
C GLN A 3 -3.92 7.70 -21.19
N GLU A 4 -4.39 8.76 -20.52
CA GLU A 4 -3.55 9.83 -19.99
C GLU A 4 -2.73 9.27 -18.81
N ILE A 5 -1.54 8.75 -19.10
CA ILE A 5 -0.56 8.28 -18.11
C ILE A 5 -0.13 9.46 -17.23
N ARG A 6 0.24 9.21 -15.97
CA ARG A 6 0.70 10.22 -15.00
C ARG A 6 1.77 11.12 -15.62
N THR A 7 1.56 12.44 -15.57
CA THR A 7 2.49 13.39 -16.20
C THR A 7 3.13 14.44 -15.30
N LYS A 8 2.62 14.82 -14.11
CA LYS A 8 3.35 15.76 -13.21
C LYS A 8 2.79 16.09 -11.81
N ASP A 9 1.48 16.05 -11.57
CA ASP A 9 0.93 16.82 -10.42
C ASP A 9 1.17 16.21 -9.03
N TYR A 10 1.56 14.94 -8.98
CA TYR A 10 1.90 14.26 -7.74
C TYR A 10 3.26 13.63 -7.93
N LYS A 11 4.11 13.71 -6.91
CA LYS A 11 5.41 13.04 -6.89
C LYS A 11 5.43 12.00 -5.80
N LEU A 12 6.19 10.94 -6.01
CA LEU A 12 6.66 10.09 -4.91
C LEU A 12 7.37 10.96 -3.89
N PHE A 13 7.27 10.61 -2.61
CA PHE A 13 7.81 11.38 -1.49
C PHE A 13 7.22 12.79 -1.33
N ASP A 14 6.13 13.14 -2.02
CA ASP A 14 5.39 14.35 -1.72
C ASP A 14 4.61 14.18 -0.41
N ASP A 15 4.82 15.09 0.52
CA ASP A 15 4.15 15.12 1.81
C ASP A 15 3.06 16.20 1.86
N ASN A 16 2.95 17.03 0.81
CA ASN A 16 2.08 18.20 0.79
C ASN A 16 0.71 17.96 0.14
N HIS A 17 0.39 16.71 -0.19
CA HIS A 17 -0.88 16.36 -0.81
C HIS A 17 -1.76 15.43 0.06
N GLY A 18 -2.96 15.19 -0.45
CA GLY A 18 -3.96 14.33 0.16
C GLY A 18 -4.89 15.02 1.14
N ILE A 19 -6.03 14.38 1.38
CA ILE A 19 -7.11 14.96 2.19
C ILE A 19 -6.80 14.75 3.68
N VAL A 20 -6.85 15.83 4.48
CA VAL A 20 -6.79 15.69 5.95
C VAL A 20 -8.04 14.94 6.42
N PRO A 21 -7.90 13.73 6.98
CA PRO A 21 -9.04 12.91 7.38
C PRO A 21 -9.75 13.55 8.57
N LYS A 22 -11.09 13.61 8.51
CA LYS A 22 -11.91 14.10 9.62
C LYS A 22 -12.01 13.07 10.74
N ASP A 23 -12.09 11.80 10.37
CA ASP A 23 -12.13 10.68 11.30
C ASP A 23 -10.74 10.03 11.40
N ARG A 24 -10.16 10.08 12.60
CA ARG A 24 -8.82 9.53 12.90
C ARG A 24 -8.75 8.01 12.82
N ARG A 25 -9.89 7.32 12.80
CA ARG A 25 -9.97 5.85 12.66
C ARG A 25 -10.38 5.41 11.26
N SER A 26 -10.47 6.35 10.31
CA SER A 26 -10.76 6.03 8.92
C SER A 26 -9.58 5.37 8.21
N GLU A 27 -9.85 4.65 7.12
CA GLU A 27 -8.82 4.07 6.25
C GLU A 27 -7.84 5.15 5.76
N LYS A 28 -8.36 6.33 5.40
CA LYS A 28 -7.56 7.50 5.00
C LYS A 28 -6.64 8.00 6.11
N ALA A 29 -7.07 7.95 7.37
CA ALA A 29 -6.22 8.30 8.51
C ALA A 29 -5.12 7.26 8.72
N MET A 30 -5.47 5.98 8.66
CA MET A 30 -4.50 4.89 8.77
C MET A 30 -3.40 4.99 7.72
N THR A 31 -3.75 5.12 6.43
CA THR A 31 -2.78 5.20 5.34
C THR A 31 -1.94 6.47 5.41
N ARG A 32 -2.55 7.61 5.76
CA ARG A 32 -1.83 8.86 5.98
C ARG A 32 -0.82 8.75 7.12
N ASP A 33 -1.25 8.22 8.25
CA ASP A 33 -0.41 8.07 9.44
C ASP A 33 0.75 7.11 9.18
N LEU A 34 0.51 5.99 8.50
CA LEU A 34 1.57 5.08 8.05
C LEU A 34 2.63 5.78 7.19
N TYR A 35 2.19 6.51 6.16
CA TYR A 35 3.09 7.19 5.23
C TYR A 35 3.87 8.34 5.87
N TRP A 36 3.19 9.25 6.57
CA TRP A 36 3.82 10.46 7.11
C TRP A 36 4.76 10.22 8.28
N ASN A 37 4.50 9.18 9.08
CA ASN A 37 5.45 8.78 10.10
C ASN A 37 6.68 8.10 9.49
N LYS A 38 6.69 7.81 8.17
CA LYS A 38 7.76 7.16 7.41
C LYS A 38 8.21 5.84 8.05
N LYS A 39 7.25 5.11 8.64
CA LYS A 39 7.53 3.84 9.31
C LYS A 39 7.71 2.75 8.26
N PRO A 40 8.83 2.01 8.24
CA PRO A 40 8.93 0.85 7.39
C PRO A 40 7.93 -0.20 7.84
N LEU A 41 7.28 -0.85 6.87
CA LEU A 41 6.48 -2.04 7.11
C LEU A 41 7.43 -3.23 7.12
N ARG A 42 7.36 -4.07 8.15
CA ARG A 42 8.18 -5.26 8.26
C ARG A 42 7.31 -6.50 8.23
N ILE A 43 7.70 -7.47 7.42
CA ILE A 43 7.05 -8.78 7.38
C ILE A 43 8.13 -9.81 7.70
N THR A 44 7.98 -10.48 8.84
CA THR A 44 8.85 -11.60 9.20
C THR A 44 8.39 -12.88 8.50
N GLN A 45 9.26 -13.47 7.67
CA GLN A 45 9.03 -14.75 6.98
C GLN A 45 10.17 -15.72 7.31
N GLY A 46 9.93 -16.60 8.28
CA GLY A 46 10.99 -17.47 8.81
C GLY A 46 12.11 -16.65 9.45
N ASP A 47 13.35 -16.84 8.98
CA ASP A 47 14.53 -16.11 9.45
C ASP A 47 14.79 -14.80 8.69
N GLN A 48 13.95 -14.46 7.71
CA GLN A 48 14.10 -13.25 6.89
C GLN A 48 13.08 -12.17 7.29
N ILE A 49 13.52 -10.92 7.26
CA ILE A 49 12.65 -9.76 7.45
C ILE A 49 12.56 -9.03 6.11
N LEU A 50 11.39 -9.05 5.51
CA LEU A 50 11.08 -8.20 4.37
C LEU A 50 10.73 -6.80 4.89
N GLU A 51 11.57 -5.82 4.58
CA GLU A 51 11.30 -4.42 4.91
C GLU A 51 10.80 -3.66 3.68
N ILE A 52 9.64 -3.01 3.80
CA ILE A 52 9.01 -2.21 2.74
C ILE A 52 8.96 -0.76 3.21
N LYS A 53 9.70 0.10 2.51
CA LYS A 53 9.71 1.54 2.74
C LYS A 53 8.56 2.19 1.97
N LEU A 54 7.72 2.96 2.65
CA LEU A 54 6.65 3.73 2.00
C LEU A 54 7.22 4.95 1.26
N ILE A 55 6.87 5.05 -0.03
CA ILE A 55 7.37 6.06 -0.97
C ILE A 55 6.24 6.90 -1.58
N GLY A 56 4.98 6.53 -1.35
CA GLY A 56 3.83 7.33 -1.78
C GLY A 56 2.57 7.01 -0.99
N TYR A 57 1.67 7.98 -0.98
CA TYR A 57 0.34 7.95 -0.36
C TYR A 57 -0.66 8.64 -1.29
N GLU A 58 -1.89 8.13 -1.40
CA GLU A 58 -2.92 8.64 -2.33
C GLU A 58 -2.32 8.97 -3.72
N VAL A 59 -1.57 8.01 -4.29
CA VAL A 59 -0.79 8.21 -5.52
C VAL A 59 -1.72 8.06 -6.72
N PRO A 60 -1.97 9.12 -7.52
CA PRO A 60 -2.81 9.00 -8.70
C PRO A 60 -2.07 8.26 -9.81
N LEU A 61 -2.84 7.46 -10.55
CA LEU A 61 -2.30 6.63 -11.61
C LEU A 61 -2.19 7.36 -12.95
N GLY A 62 -3.00 8.37 -13.25
CA GLY A 62 -2.91 9.15 -14.49
C GLY A 62 -2.82 10.66 -14.27
N ALA A 63 -3.05 11.42 -15.35
CA ALA A 63 -2.70 12.84 -15.40
C ALA A 63 -3.66 13.81 -14.67
N LYS A 64 -4.90 13.39 -14.36
CA LYS A 64 -5.93 14.27 -13.75
C LYS A 64 -6.59 13.59 -12.54
N ILE A 65 -6.69 14.34 -11.45
CA ILE A 65 -7.19 13.91 -10.13
C ILE A 65 -8.68 13.55 -10.13
N ASP A 66 -9.47 14.35 -10.83
CA ASP A 66 -10.93 14.40 -10.73
C ASP A 66 -11.64 13.20 -11.37
N THR A 67 -10.90 12.36 -12.10
CA THR A 67 -11.47 11.29 -12.91
C THR A 67 -10.84 9.92 -12.66
N GLN A 68 -9.98 9.78 -11.65
CA GLN A 68 -9.11 8.62 -11.55
C GLN A 68 -8.94 8.06 -10.13
N SER A 69 -8.68 6.76 -10.09
CA SER A 69 -8.37 6.05 -8.85
C SER A 69 -6.99 6.43 -8.31
N MET A 70 -6.89 6.48 -6.99
CA MET A 70 -5.65 6.72 -6.27
C MET A 70 -5.24 5.43 -5.56
N MET A 71 -3.99 5.01 -5.71
CA MET A 71 -3.44 3.95 -4.86
C MET A 71 -3.29 4.50 -3.45
N ASP A 72 -3.82 3.79 -2.46
CA ASP A 72 -3.74 4.18 -1.06
C ASP A 72 -2.30 4.42 -0.62
N LEU A 73 -1.43 3.44 -0.85
CA LEU A 73 -0.02 3.46 -0.48
C LEU A 73 0.85 2.82 -1.57
N VAL A 74 2.06 3.35 -1.72
CA VAL A 74 3.11 2.76 -2.56
C VAL A 74 4.33 2.51 -1.71
N GLY A 75 4.86 1.29 -1.76
CA GLY A 75 6.07 0.88 -1.07
C GLY A 75 7.18 0.43 -2.00
N ILE A 76 8.40 0.29 -1.48
CA ILE A 76 9.53 -0.35 -2.15
C ILE A 76 10.35 -1.18 -1.16
N ASP A 77 10.79 -2.36 -1.57
CA ASP A 77 11.73 -3.19 -0.78
C ASP A 77 13.19 -2.99 -1.21
N GLU A 78 14.11 -3.61 -0.47
CA GLU A 78 15.55 -3.58 -0.78
C GLU A 78 15.92 -4.20 -2.13
N ASP A 79 15.04 -5.06 -2.65
CA ASP A 79 15.18 -5.70 -3.94
C ASP A 79 14.65 -4.86 -5.11
N ASN A 80 14.16 -3.65 -4.84
CA ASN A 80 13.53 -2.74 -5.80
C ASN A 80 12.24 -3.27 -6.44
N TYR A 81 11.46 -4.09 -5.71
CA TYR A 81 10.06 -4.34 -6.07
C TYR A 81 9.17 -3.22 -5.54
N ILE A 82 8.28 -2.71 -6.38
CA ILE A 82 7.27 -1.74 -5.98
C ILE A 82 6.05 -2.47 -5.44
N TYR A 83 5.54 -2.00 -4.31
CA TYR A 83 4.33 -2.53 -3.69
C TYR A 83 3.16 -1.59 -3.95
N ILE A 84 2.09 -2.13 -4.55
CA ILE A 84 0.76 -1.54 -4.51
C ILE A 84 0.12 -2.01 -3.21
N ILE A 85 -0.18 -1.09 -2.31
CA ILE A 85 -0.73 -1.40 -1.00
C ILE A 85 -2.10 -0.74 -0.92
N GLU A 86 -3.15 -1.57 -0.94
CA GLU A 86 -4.52 -1.14 -0.69
C GLU A 86 -4.89 -1.41 0.76
N ALA A 87 -5.51 -0.44 1.43
CA ALA A 87 -5.80 -0.53 2.85
C ALA A 87 -7.30 -0.71 3.12
N LYS A 88 -7.62 -1.50 4.14
CA LYS A 88 -9.00 -1.64 4.65
C LYS A 88 -9.06 -1.56 6.17
N LYS A 89 -10.14 -1.02 6.70
CA LYS A 89 -10.44 -1.01 8.15
C LYS A 89 -11.24 -2.24 8.55
N SER A 90 -11.20 -2.58 9.84
CA SER A 90 -11.87 -3.78 10.40
C SER A 90 -13.34 -3.91 10.01
N ASN A 91 -14.09 -2.80 9.98
CA ASN A 91 -15.52 -2.80 9.69
C ASN A 91 -15.89 -2.56 8.22
N ASN A 92 -14.92 -2.57 7.30
CA ASN A 92 -15.22 -2.51 5.87
C ASN A 92 -16.06 -3.74 5.44
N ASN A 93 -16.96 -3.55 4.47
CA ASN A 93 -17.87 -4.58 3.95
C ASN A 93 -17.44 -5.13 2.60
N ASP A 94 -16.53 -4.47 1.89
CA ASP A 94 -15.96 -4.92 0.63
C ASP A 94 -15.30 -6.29 0.84
N SER A 95 -15.64 -7.25 -0.01
CA SER A 95 -15.04 -8.58 0.05
C SER A 95 -13.57 -8.51 -0.40
N VAL A 96 -12.73 -9.41 0.10
CA VAL A 96 -11.30 -9.46 -0.28
C VAL A 96 -11.16 -9.61 -1.80
N LYS A 97 -11.98 -10.48 -2.40
CA LYS A 97 -12.02 -10.68 -3.84
C LYS A 97 -12.42 -9.42 -4.61
N TYR A 98 -13.38 -8.65 -4.11
CA TYR A 98 -13.76 -7.37 -4.73
C TYR A 98 -12.59 -6.38 -4.67
N VAL A 99 -11.95 -6.23 -3.51
CA VAL A 99 -10.81 -5.33 -3.34
C VAL A 99 -9.68 -5.70 -4.31
N ILE A 100 -9.29 -6.98 -4.38
CA ILE A 100 -8.24 -7.44 -5.28
C ILE A 100 -8.61 -7.17 -6.75
N ASN A 101 -9.79 -7.61 -7.19
CA ASN A 101 -10.14 -7.58 -8.62
C ASN A 101 -10.54 -6.19 -9.13
N VAL A 102 -11.12 -5.35 -8.27
CA VAL A 102 -11.72 -4.07 -8.68
C VAL A 102 -10.86 -2.88 -8.26
N GLN A 103 -10.02 -3.03 -7.25
CA GLN A 103 -9.14 -1.95 -6.77
C GLN A 103 -7.68 -2.26 -7.14
N ILE A 104 -7.11 -3.36 -6.63
CA ILE A 104 -5.67 -3.63 -6.76
C ILE A 104 -5.24 -4.00 -8.19
N ASN A 105 -5.87 -4.99 -8.82
CA ASN A 105 -5.47 -5.48 -10.14
C ASN A 105 -5.55 -4.39 -11.24
N PRO A 106 -6.57 -3.50 -11.27
CA PRO A 106 -6.57 -2.36 -12.18
C PRO A 106 -5.39 -1.39 -11.97
N TYR A 107 -4.86 -1.27 -10.75
CA TYR A 107 -3.71 -0.42 -10.46
C TYR A 107 -2.41 -0.98 -11.07
N GLU A 108 -2.22 -2.29 -11.02
CA GLU A 108 -1.04 -2.98 -11.58
C GLU A 108 -0.86 -2.66 -13.06
N SER A 109 -1.89 -2.89 -13.88
CA SER A 109 -1.83 -2.64 -15.33
C SER A 109 -1.53 -1.18 -15.69
N PHE A 110 -1.92 -0.24 -14.81
CA PHE A 110 -1.64 1.18 -15.03
C PHE A 110 -0.24 1.55 -14.54
N LEU A 111 0.15 1.03 -13.37
CA LEU A 111 1.45 1.26 -12.77
C LEU A 111 2.58 0.76 -13.64
N GLU A 112 2.43 -0.39 -14.32
CA GLU A 112 3.40 -0.89 -15.31
C GLU A 112 3.80 0.17 -16.33
N LYS A 113 2.83 0.97 -16.80
CA LYS A 113 3.07 2.06 -17.76
C LYS A 113 3.71 3.29 -17.10
N CYS A 114 3.54 3.44 -15.80
CA CYS A 114 4.08 4.53 -14.99
C CYS A 114 5.50 4.24 -14.45
N LEU A 115 5.97 2.99 -14.47
CA LEU A 115 7.27 2.61 -13.88
C LEU A 115 8.45 3.48 -14.34
N PRO A 116 8.62 3.82 -15.63
CA PRO A 116 9.72 4.70 -16.04
C PRO A 116 9.68 6.07 -15.37
N PHE A 117 8.49 6.61 -15.11
CA PHE A 117 8.33 7.89 -14.40
C PHE A 117 8.64 7.73 -12.91
N PHE A 118 8.22 6.62 -12.29
CA PHE A 118 8.56 6.31 -10.91
C PHE A 118 10.07 6.18 -10.72
N GLU A 119 10.77 5.50 -11.63
CA GLU A 119 12.24 5.44 -11.60
C GLU A 119 12.87 6.83 -11.71
N LEU A 120 12.40 7.68 -12.63
CA LEU A 120 12.91 9.04 -12.77
C LEU A 120 12.68 9.89 -11.51
N GLU A 121 11.54 9.72 -10.84
CA GLU A 121 11.24 10.39 -9.56
C GLU A 121 12.10 9.82 -8.42
N LEU A 122 12.27 8.50 -8.35
CA LEU A 122 13.11 7.83 -7.35
C LEU A 122 14.58 8.21 -7.49
N ARG A 123 15.13 8.28 -8.70
CA ARG A 123 16.54 8.68 -8.93
C ARG A 123 16.86 10.11 -8.48
N GLN A 124 15.85 10.95 -8.24
CA GLN A 124 16.03 12.28 -7.64
C GLN A 124 16.20 12.24 -6.12
N GLN A 125 15.95 11.08 -5.50
CA GLN A 125 16.00 10.89 -4.05
C GLN A 125 17.33 10.26 -3.64
N LYS A 126 17.85 10.73 -2.50
CA LYS A 126 19.09 10.20 -1.93
C LYS A 126 18.94 8.71 -1.60
N GLY A 127 19.87 7.90 -2.09
CA GLY A 127 19.90 6.44 -1.89
C GLY A 127 19.17 5.63 -2.97
N PHE A 128 18.63 6.29 -4.00
CA PHE A 128 17.92 5.65 -5.12
C PHE A 128 18.51 6.04 -6.49
N GLU A 129 19.69 6.66 -6.53
CA GLU A 129 20.28 7.27 -7.73
C GLU A 129 20.45 6.28 -8.89
N ASN A 130 20.70 5.00 -8.57
CA ASN A 130 20.91 3.92 -9.55
C ASN A 130 19.77 2.89 -9.56
N ILE A 131 18.60 3.24 -9.06
CA ILE A 131 17.49 2.29 -8.95
C ILE A 131 17.07 1.74 -10.33
N ALA A 132 16.74 0.46 -10.35
CA ALA A 132 16.03 -0.22 -11.43
C ALA A 132 14.91 -1.05 -10.81
N ILE A 133 13.66 -0.72 -11.12
CA ILE A 133 12.50 -1.41 -10.57
C ILE A 133 12.43 -2.82 -11.18
N LYS A 134 12.40 -3.85 -10.34
CA LYS A 134 12.40 -5.26 -10.79
C LYS A 134 11.00 -5.78 -11.12
N GLY A 135 9.96 -5.17 -10.57
CA GLY A 135 8.58 -5.57 -10.78
C GLY A 135 7.63 -4.96 -9.77
N ILE A 136 6.37 -5.41 -9.83
CA ILE A 136 5.29 -4.99 -8.95
C ILE A 136 4.88 -6.16 -8.08
N LYS A 137 4.61 -5.90 -6.80
CA LYS A 137 4.00 -6.80 -5.82
C LYS A 137 2.72 -6.16 -5.29
N LYS A 138 1.77 -6.99 -4.88
CA LYS A 138 0.44 -6.55 -4.42
C LYS A 138 0.26 -6.89 -2.96
N MET A 139 -0.29 -5.95 -2.20
CA MET A 139 -0.62 -6.12 -0.79
C MET A 139 -2.01 -5.57 -0.51
N LEU A 140 -2.81 -6.36 0.20
CA LEU A 140 -4.00 -5.90 0.91
C LEU A 140 -3.64 -5.83 2.40
N LEU A 141 -3.61 -4.61 2.94
CA LEU A 141 -3.30 -4.35 4.34
C LEU A 141 -4.57 -4.04 5.12
N ALA A 142 -4.88 -4.81 6.16
CA ALA A 142 -6.03 -4.54 7.01
C ALA A 142 -5.83 -5.09 8.44
N PRO A 143 -6.52 -4.56 9.45
CA PRO A 143 -6.57 -5.22 10.74
C PRO A 143 -7.17 -6.64 10.62
N VAL A 144 -6.73 -7.57 11.47
CA VAL A 144 -7.08 -9.01 11.35
C VAL A 144 -8.60 -9.27 11.38
N GLY A 145 -9.36 -8.41 12.07
CA GLY A 145 -10.82 -8.49 12.13
C GLY A 145 -11.50 -8.39 10.75
N TYR A 146 -10.90 -7.63 9.81
CA TYR A 146 -11.40 -7.56 8.43
C TYR A 146 -11.29 -8.92 7.74
N PHE A 147 -10.12 -9.57 7.79
CA PHE A 147 -9.91 -10.87 7.13
C PHE A 147 -10.75 -11.98 7.77
N ARG A 148 -10.87 -12.01 9.10
CA ARG A 148 -11.72 -12.99 9.81
C ARG A 148 -13.18 -12.92 9.35
N LYS A 149 -13.70 -11.71 9.13
CA LYS A 149 -15.06 -11.49 8.60
C LYS A 149 -15.21 -11.98 7.16
N GLN A 150 -14.14 -11.88 6.37
CA GLN A 150 -14.10 -12.26 4.95
C GLN A 150 -13.55 -13.68 4.72
N TYR A 151 -13.34 -14.49 5.78
CA TYR A 151 -12.68 -15.80 5.73
C TYR A 151 -13.17 -16.70 4.59
N ARG A 152 -14.51 -16.79 4.39
CA ARG A 152 -15.07 -17.63 3.32
C ARG A 152 -14.69 -17.17 1.92
N ASP A 153 -14.60 -15.86 1.69
CA ASP A 153 -14.21 -15.28 0.41
C ASP A 153 -12.72 -15.53 0.14
N ILE A 154 -11.88 -15.44 1.18
CA ILE A 154 -10.44 -15.74 1.10
C ILE A 154 -10.21 -17.23 0.80
N PHE A 155 -10.89 -18.12 1.53
CA PHE A 155 -10.70 -19.57 1.39
C PHE A 155 -11.10 -20.11 0.00
N ILE A 156 -12.12 -19.51 -0.62
CA ILE A 156 -12.67 -19.96 -1.92
C ILE A 156 -12.09 -19.14 -3.08
N GLY A 157 -11.60 -17.93 -2.81
CA GLY A 157 -11.06 -17.03 -3.81
C GLY A 157 -9.60 -17.29 -4.14
N ASP A 158 -9.22 -17.06 -5.40
CA ASP A 158 -7.81 -16.96 -5.76
C ASP A 158 -7.29 -15.60 -5.28
N THR A 159 -6.41 -15.66 -4.28
CA THR A 159 -5.69 -14.51 -3.71
C THR A 159 -4.18 -14.69 -3.87
N SER A 160 -3.74 -15.68 -4.67
CA SER A 160 -2.36 -16.19 -4.68
C SER A 160 -1.31 -15.16 -5.14
N ASP A 161 -1.72 -14.13 -5.87
CA ASP A 161 -0.86 -13.06 -6.37
C ASP A 161 -0.84 -11.80 -5.48
N THR A 162 -1.58 -11.81 -4.37
CA THR A 162 -1.73 -10.67 -3.46
C THR A 162 -1.46 -11.07 -2.02
N MET A 163 -0.48 -10.41 -1.41
CA MET A 163 -0.17 -10.60 0.00
C MET A 163 -1.30 -10.06 0.88
N LEU A 164 -1.91 -10.92 1.67
CA LEU A 164 -2.89 -10.50 2.68
C LEU A 164 -2.14 -10.24 3.99
N CYS A 165 -2.01 -8.98 4.39
CA CYS A 165 -1.21 -8.60 5.55
C CYS A 165 -2.04 -7.92 6.62
N TYR A 166 -1.78 -8.24 7.88
CA TYR A 166 -2.39 -7.57 9.03
C TYR A 166 -1.34 -7.09 10.03
N PHE A 167 -1.72 -6.12 10.88
CA PHE A 167 -0.84 -5.61 11.95
C PHE A 167 -0.61 -6.69 13.02
N ALA A 168 0.64 -7.12 13.21
CA ALA A 168 0.97 -8.20 14.14
C ALA A 168 0.66 -7.84 15.60
N ASN A 169 0.78 -6.55 15.94
CA ASN A 169 0.66 -6.05 17.31
C ASN A 169 -0.74 -5.56 17.69
N SER A 170 -1.69 -5.53 16.75
CA SER A 170 -3.04 -5.02 17.03
C SER A 170 -4.11 -5.64 16.16
N GLU A 171 -5.25 -5.96 16.77
CA GLU A 171 -6.42 -6.47 16.05
C GLU A 171 -7.21 -5.36 15.32
N GLU A 172 -7.00 -4.09 15.70
CA GLU A 172 -7.66 -2.92 15.11
C GLU A 172 -6.69 -1.73 14.95
N TYR A 173 -6.99 -0.82 14.02
CA TYR A 173 -6.29 0.46 13.93
C TYR A 173 -6.99 1.51 14.81
N MET A 174 -6.28 2.01 15.82
CA MET A 174 -6.78 3.11 16.68
C MET A 174 -6.05 4.42 16.38
N ASP A 175 -4.74 4.32 16.24
CA ASP A 175 -3.79 5.35 15.83
C ASP A 175 -2.46 4.69 15.43
N ILE A 176 -1.48 5.48 14.96
CA ILE A 176 -0.16 4.96 14.58
C ILE A 176 0.57 4.27 15.75
N ALA A 177 0.40 4.73 16.98
CA ALA A 177 1.09 4.17 18.14
C ALA A 177 0.56 2.77 18.47
N SER A 178 -0.74 2.53 18.25
CA SER A 178 -1.38 1.23 18.49
C SER A 178 -0.82 0.08 17.64
N ILE A 179 -0.19 0.40 16.51
CA ILE A 179 0.35 -0.60 15.56
C ILE A 179 1.88 -0.56 15.44
N SER A 180 2.54 0.38 16.10
CA SER A 180 4.00 0.58 15.99
C SER A 180 4.76 -0.19 17.09
N ASN A 181 5.92 -0.72 16.72
CA ASN A 181 6.94 -1.19 17.66
C ASN A 181 7.63 -0.01 18.37
N LEU A 182 8.42 -0.32 19.41
CA LEU A 182 9.21 0.67 20.16
C LEU A 182 10.26 1.39 19.29
N ASP A 183 10.81 0.72 18.28
CA ASP A 183 11.72 1.32 17.30
C ASP A 183 10.98 2.12 16.21
N GLY A 184 9.65 2.10 16.26
CA GLY A 184 8.75 2.78 15.34
C GLY A 184 8.41 1.98 14.08
N SER A 185 8.95 0.79 13.84
CA SER A 185 8.50 -0.01 12.69
C SER A 185 7.05 -0.48 12.87
N VAL A 186 6.37 -0.85 11.79
CA VAL A 186 5.07 -1.51 11.86
C VAL A 186 5.26 -2.96 11.45
N GLU A 187 5.11 -3.87 12.41
CA GLU A 187 5.22 -5.30 12.15
C GLU A 187 3.91 -5.83 11.55
N LEU A 188 4.03 -6.53 10.44
CA LEU A 188 2.95 -7.14 9.70
C LEU A 188 3.11 -8.66 9.71
N SER A 189 1.99 -9.36 9.61
CA SER A 189 1.94 -10.81 9.46
C SER A 189 1.07 -11.18 8.27
N PHE A 190 1.42 -12.29 7.62
CA PHE A 190 0.58 -12.86 6.57
C PHE A 190 -0.69 -13.45 7.18
N TYR A 191 -1.83 -13.17 6.55
CA TYR A 191 -3.08 -13.86 6.83
C TYR A 191 -3.15 -15.11 5.96
N GLU A 192 -3.01 -16.27 6.60
CA GLU A 192 -3.28 -17.57 5.99
C GLU A 192 -4.59 -18.12 6.59
N PRO A 193 -5.62 -18.40 5.76
CA PRO A 193 -6.89 -18.94 6.24
C PRO A 193 -6.76 -20.37 6.80
#